data_AF-M1ZPH0-F1
#
_entry.id   AF-M1ZPH0-F1
#
_cell.length_a   1.000
_cell.length_b   1.000
_cell.length_c   1.000
_cell.angle_alpha   90.00
_cell.angle_beta   90.00
_cell.angle_gamma   90.00
#
_symmetry.space_group_name_H-M   'P 1'
#
loop_
_entity.id
_entity.type
_entity.pdbx_description
1 polymer ?
#
loop_
_entity_poly.entity_id
_entity_poly.type
_entity_poly.pdbx_seq_one_letter_code
_entity_poly.pdbx_strand_id
1 'polypeptide(L)'
;MNKKGTRVLASATAIGIVLTMLPSGNVKAAPGDVNKMPGKDRYETAANVATANWKEGTENVIIASGEGYADSLSASVLAKKLNAPIILTQSEELHKS
;
A
#
# COMPACT_ATOMS: atom_id res chain seq x y z
N MET A 1 -5.63 10.23 60.46
CA MET A 1 -5.57 10.16 58.98
C MET A 1 -4.29 10.81 58.48
N ASN A 2 -3.37 10.03 57.88
CA ASN A 2 -2.02 10.47 57.56
C ASN A 2 -1.96 11.09 56.15
N LYS A 3 -1.67 12.40 56.06
CA LYS A 3 -1.67 13.23 54.84
C LYS A 3 -0.69 12.77 53.74
N LYS A 4 0.15 11.78 54.02
CA LYS A 4 1.16 11.25 53.09
C LYS A 4 0.57 10.32 52.01
N GLY A 5 -0.54 9.62 52.30
CA GLY A 5 -1.15 8.67 51.35
C GLY A 5 -1.89 9.32 50.17
N THR A 6 -2.42 10.54 50.36
CA THR A 6 -3.22 11.23 49.34
C THR A 6 -2.36 11.82 48.21
N ARG A 7 -1.07 12.06 48.44
CA ARG A 7 -0.16 12.68 47.44
C ARG A 7 0.37 11.69 46.40
N VAL A 8 0.48 10.41 46.74
CA VAL A 8 1.01 9.37 45.84
C VAL A 8 -0.06 8.91 44.83
N LEU A 9 -1.34 8.96 45.21
CA LEU A 9 -2.42 8.59 44.30
C LEU A 9 -2.72 9.67 43.25
N ALA A 10 -2.48 10.95 43.57
CA ALA A 10 -2.69 12.06 42.62
C ALA A 10 -1.56 12.16 41.56
N SER A 11 -0.38 11.61 41.82
CA SER A 11 0.77 11.68 40.91
C SER A 11 0.80 10.53 39.89
N ALA A 12 0.18 9.38 40.21
CA ALA A 12 0.06 8.26 39.27
C ALA A 12 -1.01 8.49 38.19
N THR A 13 -2.10 9.21 38.49
CA THR A 13 -3.16 9.53 37.51
C THR A 13 -2.72 10.60 36.50
N ALA A 14 -1.82 11.51 36.90
CA ALA A 14 -1.34 12.55 36.00
C ALA A 14 -0.44 12.00 34.88
N ILE A 15 0.33 10.93 35.14
CA ILE A 15 1.20 10.31 34.13
C ILE A 15 0.38 9.49 33.12
N GLY A 16 -0.71 8.83 33.56
CA GLY A 16 -1.59 8.05 32.68
C GLY A 16 -2.38 8.89 31.67
N ILE A 17 -2.73 10.13 32.02
CA ILE A 17 -3.45 11.06 31.11
C ILE A 17 -2.50 11.66 30.06
N VAL A 18 -1.21 11.81 30.37
CA VAL A 18 -0.24 12.38 29.42
C VAL A 18 0.11 11.41 28.29
N LEU A 19 0.07 10.10 28.54
CA LEU A 19 0.41 9.09 27.51
C LEU A 19 -0.69 8.91 26.44
N THR A 20 -1.94 9.26 26.72
CA THR A 20 -3.05 9.20 25.75
C THR A 20 -3.20 10.48 24.92
N MET A 21 -2.43 11.53 25.26
CA MET A 21 -2.42 12.83 24.58
C MET A 21 -1.30 12.97 23.55
N LEU A 22 -0.78 11.87 23.01
CA LEU A 22 0.06 11.94 21.81
C LEU A 22 -0.80 12.47 20.66
N PRO A 23 -0.46 13.63 20.06
CA PRO A 23 -1.20 14.11 18.90
C PRO A 23 -1.01 13.09 17.79
N SER A 24 -2.08 12.36 17.44
CA SER A 24 -2.22 11.68 16.16
C SER A 24 -2.29 12.75 15.08
N GLY A 25 -1.14 13.36 14.76
CA GLY A 25 -1.03 14.35 13.71
C GLY A 25 -1.36 13.71 12.38
N ASN A 26 -2.28 14.31 11.63
CA ASN A 26 -2.52 13.92 10.25
C ASN A 26 -1.21 14.09 9.47
N VAL A 27 -0.60 12.99 9.05
CA VAL A 27 0.60 13.03 8.20
C VAL A 27 0.13 13.52 6.83
N LYS A 28 0.48 14.76 6.47
CA LYS A 28 0.22 15.27 5.13
C LYS A 28 1.31 14.76 4.20
N ALA A 29 0.90 14.13 3.09
CA ALA A 29 1.80 13.84 1.99
C ALA A 29 2.38 15.15 1.44
N ALA A 30 3.59 15.07 0.86
CA ALA A 30 4.17 16.20 0.15
C ALA A 30 3.21 16.68 -0.97
N PRO A 31 3.12 17.99 -1.22
CA PRO A 31 2.34 18.51 -2.33
C PRO A 31 2.88 17.97 -3.66
N GLY A 32 1.98 17.53 -4.54
CA GLY A 32 2.32 17.00 -5.86
C GLY A 32 1.10 16.47 -6.59
N ASP A 33 1.21 16.35 -7.91
CA ASP A 33 0.17 15.75 -8.74
C ASP A 33 0.09 14.24 -8.45
N VAL A 34 -1.07 13.79 -7.99
CA VAL A 34 -1.31 12.38 -7.70
C VAL A 34 -2.07 11.77 -8.87
N ASN A 35 -1.38 10.94 -9.65
CA ASN A 35 -2.02 10.12 -10.66
C ASN A 35 -2.42 8.77 -10.07
N LYS A 36 -3.69 8.59 -9.74
CA LYS A 36 -4.22 7.32 -9.25
C LYS A 36 -4.63 6.43 -10.41
N MET A 37 -4.31 5.15 -10.33
CA MET A 37 -4.74 4.13 -11.29
C MET A 37 -5.55 3.03 -10.57
N PRO A 38 -6.73 3.36 -10.01
CA PRO A 38 -7.53 2.39 -9.29
C PRO A 38 -8.21 1.39 -10.25
N GLY A 39 -8.41 0.16 -9.80
CA GLY A 39 -9.34 -0.81 -10.39
C GLY A 39 -10.27 -1.38 -9.33
N LYS A 40 -11.34 -2.07 -9.73
CA LYS A 40 -12.28 -2.74 -8.81
C LYS A 40 -11.58 -3.85 -8.02
N ASP A 41 -10.56 -4.44 -8.61
CA ASP A 41 -9.71 -5.45 -7.99
C ASP A 41 -8.25 -5.30 -8.44
N ARG A 42 -7.41 -6.27 -8.03
CA ARG A 42 -5.99 -6.33 -8.36
C ARG A 42 -5.72 -6.55 -9.85
N TYR A 43 -6.63 -7.24 -10.55
CA TYR A 43 -6.49 -7.57 -11.96
C TYR A 43 -6.72 -6.30 -12.80
N GLU A 44 -7.82 -5.59 -12.54
CA GLU A 44 -8.13 -4.32 -13.21
C GLU A 44 -7.10 -3.24 -12.87
N THR A 45 -6.61 -3.19 -11.63
CA THR A 45 -5.53 -2.26 -11.26
C THR A 45 -4.26 -2.52 -12.07
N ALA A 46 -3.85 -3.79 -12.22
CA ALA A 46 -2.68 -4.14 -13.03
C ALA A 46 -2.88 -3.77 -14.51
N ALA A 47 -4.07 -4.02 -15.07
CA ALA A 47 -4.41 -3.62 -16.44
C ALA A 47 -4.39 -2.09 -16.61
N ASN A 48 -4.90 -1.33 -15.65
CA ASN A 48 -4.89 0.14 -15.68
C ASN A 48 -3.46 0.70 -15.60
N VAL A 49 -2.59 0.10 -14.79
CA VAL A 49 -1.17 0.47 -14.74
C VAL A 49 -0.49 0.19 -16.08
N ALA A 50 -0.77 -0.96 -16.71
CA ALA A 50 -0.19 -1.30 -18.01
C ALA A 50 -0.65 -0.31 -19.11
N THR A 51 -1.95 -0.05 -19.21
CA THR A 51 -2.48 0.85 -20.25
C THR A 51 -2.08 2.31 -20.05
N ALA A 52 -1.93 2.76 -18.80
CA ALA A 52 -1.52 4.14 -18.51
C ALA A 52 -0.05 4.41 -18.89
N ASN A 53 0.84 3.41 -18.78
CA ASN A 53 2.28 3.59 -18.97
C ASN A 53 2.80 3.07 -20.33
N TRP A 54 2.10 2.13 -20.97
CA TRP A 54 2.47 1.56 -22.28
C TRP A 54 1.41 1.86 -23.36
N LYS A 55 1.15 3.15 -23.59
CA LYS A 55 0.08 3.63 -24.49
C LYS A 55 0.25 3.20 -25.95
N GLU A 56 1.51 3.14 -26.41
CA GLU A 56 1.86 2.70 -27.77
C GLU A 56 2.02 1.16 -27.87
N GLY A 57 1.75 0.43 -26.78
CA GLY A 57 2.03 -0.99 -26.66
C GLY A 57 3.46 -1.29 -26.19
N THR A 58 3.78 -2.58 -26.14
CA THR A 58 5.07 -3.11 -25.70
C THR A 58 5.36 -4.43 -26.41
N GLU A 59 6.63 -4.74 -26.61
CA GLU A 59 7.07 -6.02 -27.19
C GLU A 59 6.94 -7.17 -26.19
N ASN A 60 6.99 -6.88 -24.89
CA ASN A 60 7.07 -7.89 -23.83
C ASN A 60 6.00 -7.64 -22.78
N VAL A 61 5.36 -8.70 -22.31
CA VAL A 61 4.41 -8.68 -21.18
C VAL A 61 4.76 -9.83 -20.25
N ILE A 62 4.81 -9.56 -18.95
CA ILE A 62 5.00 -10.59 -17.93
C ILE A 62 3.64 -10.93 -17.34
N ILE A 63 3.30 -12.22 -17.32
CA ILE A 63 2.06 -12.73 -16.72
C ILE A 63 2.42 -13.43 -15.41
N ALA A 64 1.71 -13.08 -14.34
CA ALA A 64 1.85 -13.71 -13.03
C ALA A 64 0.48 -14.03 -12.43
N SER A 65 0.40 -15.05 -11.58
CA SER A 65 -0.82 -15.33 -10.83
C SER A 65 -1.14 -14.16 -9.88
N GLY A 66 -2.39 -13.70 -9.90
CA GLY A 66 -2.91 -12.73 -8.95
C GLY A 66 -3.35 -13.36 -7.63
N GLU A 67 -3.34 -14.68 -7.49
CA GLU A 67 -3.71 -15.38 -6.25
C GLU A 67 -2.62 -15.27 -5.17
N GLY A 68 -1.37 -15.04 -5.60
CA GLY A 68 -0.22 -14.74 -4.74
C GLY A 68 0.49 -13.44 -5.16
N TYR A 69 1.62 -13.14 -4.51
CA TYR A 69 2.42 -11.95 -4.81
C TYR A 69 3.92 -12.26 -5.04
N ALA A 70 4.39 -13.46 -4.71
CA ALA A 70 5.81 -13.80 -4.77
C ALA A 70 6.37 -13.74 -6.20
N ASP A 71 5.60 -14.23 -7.18
CA ASP A 71 6.00 -14.26 -8.59
C ASP A 71 6.05 -12.85 -9.18
N SER A 72 5.01 -12.04 -8.97
CA SER A 72 4.98 -10.65 -9.45
C SER A 72 6.05 -9.79 -8.77
N LEU A 73 6.33 -10.02 -7.49
CA LEU A 73 7.41 -9.33 -6.77
C LEU A 73 8.79 -9.67 -7.34
N SER A 74 9.10 -10.95 -7.50
CA SER A 74 10.39 -11.41 -8.03
C SER A 74 10.58 -11.03 -9.51
N ALA A 75 9.50 -10.97 -10.28
CA ALA A 75 9.51 -10.54 -11.68
C ALA A 75 9.80 -9.04 -11.88
N SER A 76 9.70 -8.20 -10.85
CA SER A 76 9.89 -6.73 -10.97
C SER A 76 11.20 -6.31 -11.63
N VAL A 77 12.30 -7.02 -11.36
CA VAL A 77 13.62 -6.74 -11.95
C VAL A 77 13.62 -7.09 -13.45
N LEU A 78 12.98 -8.21 -13.82
CA LEU A 78 12.85 -8.62 -15.21
C LEU A 78 11.94 -7.66 -15.99
N ALA A 79 10.83 -7.24 -15.39
CA ALA A 79 9.90 -6.26 -15.95
C ALA A 79 10.61 -4.96 -16.33
N LYS A 80 11.47 -4.47 -15.42
CA LYS A 80 12.31 -3.30 -15.70
C LYS A 80 13.29 -3.55 -16.84
N LYS A 81 13.97 -4.70 -16.87
CA LYS A 81 14.95 -5.03 -17.91
C LYS A 81 14.32 -5.11 -19.31
N LEU A 82 13.10 -5.64 -19.40
CA LEU A 82 12.38 -5.83 -20.66
C LEU A 82 11.46 -4.66 -21.03
N ASN A 83 11.40 -3.61 -20.20
CA ASN A 83 10.41 -2.54 -20.31
C ASN A 83 8.98 -3.08 -20.49
N ALA A 84 8.60 -4.03 -19.64
CA ALA A 84 7.36 -4.79 -19.75
C ALA A 84 6.41 -4.51 -18.56
N PRO A 85 5.09 -4.41 -18.79
CA PRO A 85 4.12 -4.46 -17.71
C PRO A 85 4.06 -5.86 -17.10
N ILE A 86 3.66 -5.91 -15.83
CA ILE A 86 3.25 -7.14 -15.15
C ILE A 86 1.71 -7.15 -15.11
N ILE A 87 1.11 -8.15 -15.75
CA ILE A 87 -0.33 -8.40 -15.73
C ILE A 87 -0.62 -9.57 -14.79
N LEU A 88 -1.67 -9.42 -14.00
CA LEU A 88 -2.15 -10.46 -13.08
C LEU A 88 -3.30 -11.25 -13.72
N THR A 89 -3.32 -12.56 -13.51
CA THR A 89 -4.41 -13.44 -13.96
C THR A 89 -4.81 -14.44 -12.89
N GLN A 90 -5.97 -15.07 -13.05
CA GLN A 90 -6.30 -16.27 -12.28
C GLN A 90 -5.61 -17.48 -12.92
N SER A 91 -5.59 -18.63 -12.23
CA SER A 91 -4.92 -19.85 -12.72
C SER A 91 -5.43 -20.29 -14.10
N GLU A 92 -6.75 -20.27 -14.29
CA GLU A 92 -7.41 -20.86 -15.47
C GLU A 92 -8.11 -19.82 -16.35
N GLU A 93 -8.05 -18.53 -15.99
CA GLU A 93 -8.77 -17.49 -16.69
C GLU A 93 -7.91 -16.22 -16.86
N LEU A 94 -7.77 -15.81 -18.11
CA LEU A 94 -7.29 -14.48 -18.46
C LEU A 94 -8.46 -13.50 -18.41
N HIS A 95 -8.46 -12.63 -17.40
CA HIS A 95 -9.48 -11.59 -17.26
C HIS A 95 -9.48 -10.67 -18.48
N LYS A 96 -10.68 -10.39 -19.00
CA LYS A 96 -10.87 -9.30 -19.98
C LYS A 96 -10.81 -7.97 -19.22
N SER A 97 -9.89 -7.11 -19.66
CA SER A 97 -9.80 -5.71 -19.25
C SER A 97 -11.05 -4.93 -19.60
#